data_AF-A0A2C8F9R4-F1
#
_entry.id   AF-A0A2C8F9R4-F1
#
_cell.length_a   1.000
_cell.length_b   1.000
_cell.length_c   1.000
_cell.angle_alpha   90.00
_cell.angle_beta   90.00
_cell.angle_gamma   90.00
#
_symmetry.space_group_name_H-M   'P 1'
#
loop_
_entity.id
_entity.type
_entity.pdbx_description
1 polymer ?
#
loop_
_entity_poly.entity_id
_entity_poly.type
_entity_poly.pdbx_seq_one_letter_code
_entity_poly.pdbx_strand_id
1 'polypeptide(L)'
;MSDVLDFEIWAGILTLTAILYLIKYLQSRKKQVVYRISPDSLDRSKKVILAVLPLVEDEDNTSLLDERRLPYSKEHVKNAAKILAYYYWKKHKPAELARIKNVFISLCRFQNTDLDMEAQARVMSKEQTRLTREFEHYMTHSPLKTGNSPS
;
A
#
# COMPACT_ATOMS: atom_id res chain seq x y z
N MET A 1 -39.48 52.35 4.77
CA MET A 1 -40.21 51.19 4.20
C MET A 1 -39.34 50.42 3.20
N SER A 2 -38.44 51.10 2.48
CA SER A 2 -37.37 50.51 1.66
C SER A 2 -36.38 49.64 2.45
N ASP A 3 -35.98 50.05 3.65
CA ASP A 3 -34.92 49.36 4.42
C ASP A 3 -35.33 47.96 4.91
N VAL A 4 -36.63 47.73 5.10
CA VAL A 4 -37.17 46.41 5.50
C VAL A 4 -37.14 45.44 4.32
N LEU A 5 -37.44 45.94 3.11
CA LEU A 5 -37.38 45.16 1.88
C LEU A 5 -35.93 44.76 1.54
N ASP A 6 -34.98 45.68 1.72
CA ASP A 6 -33.56 45.41 1.49
C ASP A 6 -33.02 44.36 2.45
N PHE A 7 -33.41 44.40 3.73
CA PHE A 7 -33.02 43.40 4.71
C PHE A 7 -33.58 42.00 4.38
N GLU A 8 -34.83 41.90 3.94
CA GLU A 8 -35.44 40.63 3.53
C GLU A 8 -34.73 40.02 2.30
N ILE A 9 -34.38 40.85 1.31
CA ILE A 9 -33.64 40.41 0.13
C ILE A 9 -32.25 39.88 0.51
N TRP A 10 -31.52 40.59 1.38
CA TRP A 10 -30.21 40.16 1.86
C TRP A 10 -30.28 38.90 2.73
N ALA A 11 -31.29 38.77 3.58
CA ALA A 11 -31.54 37.57 4.37
C ALA A 11 -31.84 36.35 3.49
N GLY A 12 -32.60 36.56 2.40
CA GLY A 12 -32.86 35.53 1.38
C GLY A 12 -31.59 35.04 0.67
N ILE A 13 -30.68 35.96 0.32
CA ILE A 13 -29.41 35.61 -0.32
C ILE A 13 -28.49 34.83 0.63
N LEU A 14 -28.41 35.24 1.90
CA LEU A 14 -27.60 34.55 2.91
C LEU A 14 -28.12 33.14 3.20
N THR A 15 -29.44 32.98 3.31
CA THR A 15 -30.04 31.65 3.53
C THR A 15 -29.84 30.74 2.32
N LEU A 16 -30.03 31.24 1.11
CA LEU A 16 -29.80 30.47 -0.12
C LEU A 16 -28.34 30.02 -0.25
N THR A 17 -27.39 30.91 0.03
CA THR A 17 -25.96 30.59 -0.04
C THR A 17 -25.54 29.58 1.02
N ALA A 18 -26.08 29.68 2.25
CA ALA A 18 -25.85 28.69 3.30
C ALA A 18 -26.38 27.30 2.92
N ILE A 19 -27.58 27.22 2.33
CA ILE A 19 -28.19 25.96 1.86
C ILE A 19 -27.35 25.34 0.74
N LEU A 20 -26.90 26.12 -0.24
CA LEU A 20 -26.03 25.65 -1.31
C LEU A 20 -24.69 25.12 -0.76
N TYR A 21 -24.13 25.78 0.24
CA TYR A 21 -22.91 25.32 0.91
C TYR A 21 -23.13 24.00 1.65
N LEU A 22 -24.27 23.84 2.31
CA LEU A 22 -24.64 22.60 3.00
C LEU A 22 -24.81 21.44 2.01
N ILE A 23 -25.46 21.67 0.87
CA ILE A 23 -25.62 20.68 -0.19
C ILE A 23 -24.25 20.29 -0.77
N LYS A 24 -23.40 21.27 -1.06
CA LYS A 24 -22.03 21.02 -1.55
C LYS A 24 -21.20 20.24 -0.53
N TYR A 25 -21.33 20.55 0.75
CA TYR A 25 -20.67 19.82 1.84
C TYR A 25 -21.14 18.36 1.91
N LEU A 26 -22.45 18.12 1.79
CA LEU A 26 -23.02 16.78 1.76
C LEU A 26 -22.61 15.99 0.51
N GLN A 27 -22.59 16.62 -0.67
CA GLN A 27 -22.11 16.00 -1.92
C GLN A 27 -20.59 15.74 -1.89
N SER A 28 -19.82 16.56 -1.17
CA SER A 28 -18.38 16.39 -1.00
C SER A 28 -18.00 15.25 -0.06
N ARG A 29 -18.98 14.58 0.59
CA ARG A 29 -18.78 13.24 1.18
C ARG A 29 -18.60 12.23 0.05
N LYS A 30 -17.41 12.27 -0.57
CA LYS A 30 -16.96 11.41 -1.65
C LYS A 30 -17.30 9.95 -1.33
N LYS A 31 -17.92 9.27 -2.30
CA LYS A 31 -18.09 7.81 -2.31
C LYS A 31 -16.71 7.18 -2.11
N GLN A 32 -16.49 6.58 -0.94
CA GLN A 32 -15.30 5.76 -0.70
C GLN A 32 -15.40 4.54 -1.63
N VAL A 33 -14.53 4.49 -2.63
CA VAL A 33 -14.40 3.30 -3.48
C VAL A 33 -13.76 2.23 -2.61
N VAL A 34 -14.61 1.36 -2.04
CA VAL A 34 -14.15 0.20 -1.28
C VAL A 34 -13.53 -0.78 -2.26
N TYR A 35 -12.21 -0.75 -2.36
CA TYR A 35 -11.46 -1.67 -3.18
C TYR A 35 -11.55 -3.06 -2.53
N ARG A 36 -12.42 -3.92 -3.07
CA ARG A 36 -12.52 -5.32 -2.66
C ARG A 36 -11.42 -6.08 -3.38
N ILE A 37 -10.47 -6.63 -2.63
CA ILE A 37 -9.51 -7.59 -3.18
C ILE A 37 -10.31 -8.78 -3.68
N SER A 38 -10.23 -9.08 -4.98
CA SER A 38 -10.87 -10.27 -5.52
C SER A 38 -10.17 -11.53 -4.98
N PRO A 39 -10.90 -12.60 -4.68
CA PRO A 39 -10.30 -13.85 -4.21
C PRO A 39 -9.24 -14.38 -5.18
N ASP A 40 -9.47 -14.23 -6.49
CA ASP A 40 -8.50 -14.58 -7.53
C ASP A 40 -7.17 -13.82 -7.41
N SER A 41 -7.22 -12.52 -7.09
CA SER A 41 -6.00 -11.72 -6.93
C SER A 41 -5.20 -12.15 -5.69
N LEU A 42 -5.91 -12.55 -4.64
CA LEU A 42 -5.31 -13.03 -3.41
C LEU A 42 -4.64 -14.39 -3.62
N ASP A 43 -5.29 -15.32 -4.30
CA ASP A 43 -4.70 -16.63 -4.60
C ASP A 43 -3.54 -16.55 -5.58
N ARG A 44 -3.61 -15.66 -6.59
CA ARG A 44 -2.45 -15.36 -7.45
C ARG A 44 -1.28 -14.80 -6.64
N SER A 45 -1.55 -13.85 -5.74
CA SER A 45 -0.52 -13.26 -4.89
C SER A 45 0.11 -14.30 -3.96
N LYS A 46 -0.69 -15.21 -3.38
CA LYS A 46 -0.17 -16.34 -2.60
C LYS A 46 0.75 -17.23 -3.40
N LYS A 47 0.36 -17.61 -4.62
CA LYS A 47 1.19 -18.46 -5.49
C LYS A 47 2.56 -17.81 -5.77
N VAL A 48 2.56 -16.50 -6.06
CA VAL A 48 3.80 -15.74 -6.27
C VAL A 48 4.68 -15.76 -5.02
N ILE A 49 4.13 -15.48 -3.85
CA ILE A 49 4.90 -15.47 -2.60
C ILE A 49 5.38 -16.87 -2.22
N LEU A 50 4.56 -17.91 -2.37
CA LEU A 50 4.96 -19.29 -2.07
C LEU A 50 6.13 -19.77 -2.94
N ALA A 51 6.21 -19.32 -4.20
CA ALA A 51 7.34 -19.62 -5.07
C ALA A 51 8.63 -18.91 -4.65
N VAL A 52 8.53 -17.73 -4.03
CA VAL A 52 9.67 -16.91 -3.58
C VAL A 52 10.09 -17.23 -2.15
N LEU A 53 9.16 -17.68 -1.31
CA LEU A 53 9.37 -18.02 0.10
C LEU A 53 10.61 -18.90 0.36
N PRO A 54 10.80 -20.04 -0.33
CA PRO A 54 11.95 -20.90 -0.06
C PRO A 54 13.29 -20.20 -0.35
N LEU A 55 13.33 -19.33 -1.37
CA LEU A 55 14.53 -18.57 -1.73
C LEU A 55 14.91 -17.51 -0.67
N VAL A 56 13.96 -17.13 0.18
CA VAL A 56 14.14 -16.11 1.23
C VAL A 56 14.33 -16.75 2.61
N GLU A 57 13.67 -17.88 2.88
CA GLU A 57 13.72 -18.57 4.17
C GLU A 57 14.95 -19.49 4.33
N ASP A 58 15.71 -19.76 3.26
CA ASP A 58 16.99 -20.46 3.36
C ASP A 58 17.95 -19.77 4.36
N GLU A 59 18.58 -20.57 5.23
CA GLU A 59 19.29 -20.14 6.46
C GLU A 59 20.38 -19.09 6.26
N ASP A 60 20.96 -18.99 5.06
CA ASP A 60 21.97 -18.00 4.73
C ASP A 60 21.34 -16.64 4.37
N ASN A 61 20.79 -15.93 5.35
CA ASN A 61 20.18 -14.60 5.18
C ASN A 61 21.14 -13.52 4.63
N THR A 62 22.45 -13.79 4.63
CA THR A 62 23.52 -12.89 4.19
C THR A 62 23.99 -13.13 2.77
N SER A 63 23.60 -14.24 2.12
CA SER A 63 24.09 -14.54 0.77
C SER A 63 23.37 -13.71 -0.29
N LEU A 64 24.17 -13.11 -1.19
CA LEU A 64 23.69 -12.45 -2.39
C LEU A 64 23.19 -13.51 -3.37
N LEU A 65 22.03 -13.26 -3.95
CA LEU A 65 21.38 -14.16 -4.90
C LEU A 65 21.35 -13.50 -6.27
N ASP A 66 21.50 -14.30 -7.32
CA ASP A 66 21.31 -13.81 -8.69
C ASP A 66 19.83 -13.50 -8.91
N GLU A 67 19.54 -12.31 -9.44
CA GLU A 67 18.19 -11.90 -9.83
C GLU A 67 17.51 -12.88 -10.79
N ARG A 68 18.28 -13.59 -11.62
CA ARG A 68 17.74 -14.59 -12.56
C ARG A 68 17.15 -15.82 -11.87
N ARG A 69 17.45 -16.04 -10.59
CA ARG A 69 16.87 -17.13 -9.78
C ARG A 69 15.44 -16.82 -9.34
N LEU A 70 14.98 -15.58 -9.46
CA LEU A 70 13.61 -15.24 -9.14
C LEU A 70 12.63 -15.80 -10.19
N PRO A 71 11.59 -16.53 -9.78
CA PRO A 71 10.56 -17.03 -10.71
C PRO A 71 9.69 -15.92 -11.28
N TYR A 72 9.66 -14.75 -10.63
CA TYR A 72 8.88 -13.59 -11.02
C TYR A 72 9.72 -12.32 -10.88
N SER A 73 9.42 -11.29 -11.69
CA SER A 73 10.10 -10.00 -11.55
C SER A 73 9.90 -9.41 -10.14
N LYS A 74 10.89 -8.67 -9.64
CA LYS A 74 10.82 -8.00 -8.33
C LYS A 74 9.54 -7.16 -8.17
N GLU A 75 9.11 -6.47 -9.23
CA GLU A 75 7.88 -5.68 -9.22
C GLU A 75 6.63 -6.53 -9.00
N HIS A 76 6.56 -7.73 -9.61
CA HIS A 76 5.46 -8.66 -9.38
C HIS A 76 5.43 -9.18 -7.95
N VAL A 77 6.59 -9.55 -7.39
CA VAL A 77 6.69 -10.01 -6.00
C VAL A 77 6.30 -8.89 -5.03
N LYS A 78 6.77 -7.65 -5.26
CA LYS A 78 6.39 -6.49 -4.45
C LYS A 78 4.89 -6.26 -4.44
N ASN A 79 4.23 -6.32 -5.60
CA ASN A 79 2.79 -6.13 -5.69
C ASN A 79 2.01 -7.24 -4.98
N ALA A 80 2.42 -8.51 -5.17
CA ALA A 80 1.83 -9.66 -4.47
C ALA A 80 1.98 -9.55 -2.94
N ALA A 81 3.16 -9.14 -2.47
CA ALA A 81 3.43 -8.92 -1.06
C ALA A 81 2.59 -7.78 -0.48
N LYS A 82 2.40 -6.67 -1.18
CA LYS A 82 1.52 -5.56 -0.72
C LYS A 82 0.08 -6.03 -0.53
N ILE A 83 -0.46 -6.79 -1.48
CA ILE A 83 -1.83 -7.35 -1.40
C ILE A 83 -1.97 -8.25 -0.18
N LEU A 84 -1.00 -9.16 0.04
CA LEU A 84 -1.02 -10.08 1.17
C LEU A 84 -0.76 -9.40 2.52
N ALA A 85 0.12 -8.40 2.56
CA ALA A 85 0.37 -7.60 3.75
C ALA A 85 -0.91 -6.91 4.21
N TYR A 86 -1.66 -6.28 3.29
CA TYR A 86 -2.95 -5.69 3.61
C TYR A 86 -3.96 -6.75 4.09
N TYR A 87 -4.03 -7.90 3.41
CA TYR A 87 -4.93 -8.98 3.81
C TYR A 87 -4.65 -9.49 5.23
N TYR A 88 -3.39 -9.76 5.57
CA TYR A 88 -3.00 -10.25 6.89
C TYR A 88 -3.13 -9.20 7.98
N TRP A 89 -2.87 -7.94 7.65
CA TRP A 89 -3.15 -6.83 8.55
C TRP A 89 -4.63 -6.74 8.89
N LYS A 90 -5.51 -6.79 7.88
CA LYS A 90 -6.96 -6.79 8.08
C LYS A 90 -7.47 -8.00 8.86
N LYS A 91 -6.78 -9.14 8.76
CA LYS A 91 -7.10 -10.38 9.49
C LYS A 91 -6.42 -10.49 10.85
N HIS A 92 -5.72 -9.44 11.32
CA HIS A 92 -4.97 -9.43 12.58
C HIS A 92 -4.01 -10.64 12.72
N LYS A 93 -3.30 -10.98 11.63
CA LYS A 93 -2.29 -12.05 11.61
C LYS A 93 -0.87 -11.46 11.61
N PRO A 94 -0.30 -11.08 12.77
CA PRO A 94 0.98 -10.38 12.82
C PRO A 94 2.16 -11.25 12.38
N ALA A 95 2.14 -12.56 12.66
CA ALA A 95 3.20 -13.49 12.25
C ALA A 95 3.30 -13.60 10.71
N GLU A 96 2.17 -13.76 10.04
CA GLU A 96 2.12 -13.80 8.57
C GLU A 96 2.52 -12.46 7.97
N LEU A 97 2.07 -11.35 8.57
CA LEU A 97 2.48 -10.02 8.13
C LEU A 97 4.00 -9.81 8.25
N ALA A 98 4.63 -10.30 9.33
CA ALA A 98 6.07 -10.25 9.50
C ALA A 98 6.80 -11.09 8.46
N ARG A 99 6.29 -12.29 8.13
CA ARG A 99 6.84 -13.11 7.04
C ARG A 99 6.77 -12.40 5.69
N ILE A 100 5.63 -11.80 5.36
CA ILE A 100 5.48 -11.02 4.12
C ILE A 100 6.41 -9.80 4.10
N LYS A 101 6.57 -9.10 5.23
CA LYS A 101 7.54 -8.02 5.36
C LYS A 101 8.96 -8.51 5.08
N ASN A 102 9.34 -9.66 5.65
CA ASN A 102 10.65 -10.26 5.42
C ASN A 102 10.87 -10.57 3.94
N VAL A 103 9.91 -11.25 3.29
CA VAL A 103 9.98 -11.53 1.84
C VAL A 103 10.13 -10.26 1.02
N PHE A 104 9.37 -9.22 1.34
CA PHE A 104 9.44 -7.93 0.64
C PHE A 104 10.83 -7.28 0.75
N ILE A 105 11.41 -7.29 1.94
CA ILE A 105 12.71 -6.65 2.20
C ILE A 105 13.85 -7.48 1.61
N SER A 106 13.79 -8.81 1.73
CA SER A 106 14.79 -9.74 1.20
C SER A 106 14.91 -9.73 -0.32
N LEU A 107 13.99 -9.06 -1.04
CA LEU A 107 14.18 -8.77 -2.46
C LEU A 107 15.45 -7.97 -2.77
N CYS A 108 16.01 -7.24 -1.79
CA CYS A 108 17.30 -6.56 -1.94
C CYS A 108 18.48 -7.52 -2.13
N ARG A 109 18.35 -8.80 -1.77
CA ARG A 109 19.43 -9.80 -1.91
C ARG A 109 19.61 -10.25 -3.36
N PHE A 110 18.56 -10.14 -4.16
CA PHE A 110 18.58 -10.50 -5.57
C PHE A 110 19.23 -9.36 -6.35
N GLN A 111 20.49 -9.53 -6.76
CA GLN A 111 21.25 -8.49 -7.44
C GLN A 111 21.76 -9.00 -8.79
N ASN A 112 22.16 -8.06 -9.63
CA ASN A 112 22.91 -8.40 -10.83
C ASN A 112 24.33 -8.81 -10.45
N THR A 113 24.72 -10.03 -10.82
CA THR A 113 26.05 -10.60 -10.59
C THR A 113 27.17 -9.92 -11.38
N ASP A 114 26.83 -9.11 -12.39
CA ASP A 114 27.81 -8.40 -13.23
C ASP A 114 28.54 -7.27 -12.49
N LEU A 115 28.07 -6.88 -11.30
CA LEU A 115 28.65 -5.83 -10.47
C LEU A 115 29.76 -6.36 -9.55
N ASP A 116 30.73 -5.51 -9.21
CA ASP A 116 31.74 -5.83 -8.20
C ASP A 116 31.11 -6.04 -6.80
N MET A 117 31.73 -6.87 -5.95
CA MET A 117 31.23 -7.26 -4.64
C MET A 117 30.97 -6.05 -3.73
N GLU A 118 31.86 -5.05 -3.76
CA GLU A 118 31.68 -3.83 -2.98
C GLU A 118 30.49 -2.99 -3.49
N ALA A 119 30.31 -2.94 -4.82
CA ALA A 119 29.18 -2.28 -5.45
C ALA A 119 27.87 -3.00 -5.12
N GLN A 120 27.84 -4.33 -5.15
CA GLN A 120 26.68 -5.14 -4.79
C GLN A 120 26.25 -4.90 -3.33
N ALA A 121 27.19 -4.87 -2.39
CA ALA A 121 26.89 -4.60 -0.97
C ALA A 121 26.28 -3.20 -0.75
N ARG A 122 26.84 -2.18 -1.43
CA ARG A 122 26.30 -0.81 -1.38
C ARG A 122 24.89 -0.71 -1.97
N VAL A 123 24.65 -1.38 -3.11
CA VAL A 123 23.33 -1.40 -3.75
C VAL A 123 22.33 -2.13 -2.88
N MET A 124 22.69 -3.29 -2.32
CA MET A 124 21.84 -4.06 -1.41
C MET A 124 21.42 -3.24 -0.20
N SER A 125 22.35 -2.56 0.49
CA SER A 125 22.03 -1.72 1.67
C SER A 125 21.08 -0.57 1.34
N LYS A 126 21.32 0.11 0.20
CA LYS A 126 20.43 1.16 -0.31
C LYS A 126 19.04 0.61 -0.65
N GLU A 127 18.98 -0.52 -1.33
CA GLU A 127 17.73 -1.16 -1.73
C GLU A 127 16.96 -1.67 -0.52
N GLN A 128 17.62 -2.28 0.47
CA GLN A 128 17.01 -2.73 1.72
C GLN A 128 16.34 -1.56 2.47
N THR A 129 17.04 -0.43 2.57
CA THR A 129 16.51 0.80 3.19
C THR A 129 15.31 1.33 2.40
N ARG A 130 15.41 1.34 1.07
CA ARG A 130 14.32 1.77 0.17
C ARG A 130 13.08 0.89 0.35
N LEU A 131 13.24 -0.44 0.30
CA LEU A 131 12.15 -1.41 0.41
C LEU A 131 11.49 -1.36 1.79
N THR A 132 12.28 -1.18 2.86
CA THR A 132 11.74 -1.03 4.21
C THR A 132 10.84 0.20 4.30
N ARG A 133 11.32 1.36 3.83
CA ARG A 133 10.53 2.60 3.79
C ARG A 133 9.31 2.48 2.90
N GLU A 134 9.44 1.84 1.75
CA GLU A 134 8.33 1.62 0.82
C GLU A 134 7.22 0.77 1.47
N PHE A 135 7.59 -0.31 2.15
CA PHE A 135 6.65 -1.17 2.86
C PHE A 135 5.96 -0.42 4.01
N GLU A 136 6.71 0.31 4.83
CA GLU A 136 6.15 1.10 5.93
C GLU A 136 5.23 2.22 5.44
N HIS A 137 5.63 2.91 4.38
CA HIS A 137 4.79 3.91 3.72
C HIS A 137 3.49 3.28 3.20
N TYR A 138 3.57 2.12 2.56
CA TYR A 138 2.39 1.39 2.11
C TYR A 138 1.48 1.01 3.27
N MET A 139 2.02 0.45 4.36
CA MET A 139 1.19 0.04 5.52
C MET A 139 0.54 1.22 6.23
N THR A 140 1.19 2.38 6.25
CA THR A 140 0.65 3.60 6.88
C THR A 140 -0.40 4.29 6.00
N HIS A 141 -0.19 4.34 4.68
CA HIS A 141 -0.98 5.13 3.72
C HIS A 141 -1.81 4.28 2.74
N SER A 142 -1.92 2.96 2.94
CA SER A 142 -2.56 2.06 1.97
C SER A 142 -3.94 2.59 1.54
N PRO A 143 -4.21 2.78 0.24
CA PRO A 143 -5.52 3.25 -0.23
C PRO A 143 -6.65 2.29 0.15
N LEU A 144 -6.31 1.02 0.43
CA LEU A 144 -7.22 -0.03 0.89
C LEU A 144 -7.67 0.15 2.35
N LYS A 145 -6.98 0.99 3.14
CA LYS A 145 -7.34 1.34 4.53
C LYS A 145 -8.65 2.13 4.61
N THR A 146 -9.09 2.73 3.50
CA THR A 146 -10.30 3.58 3.45
C THR A 146 -11.62 2.81 3.40
N GLY A 147 -11.60 1.47 3.42
CA GLY A 147 -12.81 0.63 3.49
C GLY A 147 -12.97 -0.04 4.85
N ASN A 148 -13.56 0.68 5.81
CA ASN A 148 -14.04 0.25 7.13
C ASN A 148 -13.08 -0.60 7.98
N SER A 149 -12.49 0.04 8.99
CA SER A 149 -12.31 -0.60 10.30
C SER A 149 -13.69 -0.73 10.94
N PRO A 150 -14.20 -1.94 11.23
CA PRO A 150 -15.27 -2.07 12.21
C PRO A 150 -14.63 -1.85 13.58
N SER A 151 -14.91 -0.68 14.16
CA SER A 151 -14.87 -0.47 15.60
C SER A 151 -16.11 -1.08 16.23
#